data_AF-A0AAD8RDF8-F1
#
_entry.id   AF-A0AAD8RDF8-F1
#
_cell.length_a   1.000
_cell.length_b   1.000
_cell.length_c   1.000
_cell.angle_alpha   90.00
_cell.angle_beta   90.00
_cell.angle_gamma   90.00
#
_symmetry.space_group_name_H-M   'P 1'
#
loop_
_entity.id
_entity.type
_entity.pdbx_description
1 polymer ?
#
loop_
_entity_poly.entity_id
_entity_poly.type
_entity_poly.pdbx_seq_one_letter_code
_entity_poly.pdbx_strand_id
1 'polypeptide(L)'
;MDAAAREAQSGLEWRVTVPEGASVTVEYEAGLAGRAWAWLVSCVVMLGAKVSGFARKVWKIGTDDPRRVVHGLKVGLALTLVSVFYYTRPLYDGVGGAAMWAIMTVVVVFEYTVGGSVYKGFNRAVATASAGLLGLGVSWVASKSGDKLEPIITTGSLFLLAAAATFSRFIPTVKARFDYGVTIFILTYSLVAVSGYRVDELLALAQQRLVTVAIGIFICLAVTVLVWPVWAGQELHLLTVRNMEKLADSIDACVDDYFAADAEEEEKRDPKASKSAGYKCVLNSKASEDSQRNLARWEPAHGKFGFRHPYGQYPKLGAAMRHCAYCVETLHSCVGAEVQAPEHVKQLLSDVCTRLSAQCARVLKEASRSVATLTVSRELDLAAAEMGTAVHELHCDLRDLPFSLAREPGEASLIDAMPLFTMASLLTEISARIEAVVEAVDTMASVAGFKQPEDDDEKKGDAELKLKVHPVNESDSDEPTENNRSKATV
;
A
#
# COMPACT_ATOMS: atom_id res chain seq x y z
N MET A 1 38.99 63.96 48.07
CA MET A 1 39.70 65.24 48.14
C MET A 1 40.28 65.49 46.77
N ASP A 2 39.76 66.54 46.13
CA ASP A 2 40.34 67.39 45.07
C ASP A 2 41.16 66.82 43.91
N ALA A 3 40.67 67.08 42.70
CA ALA A 3 41.42 67.64 41.57
C ALA A 3 40.40 68.22 40.56
N ALA A 4 40.18 69.55 40.53
CA ALA A 4 40.87 70.54 39.67
C ALA A 4 40.61 70.27 38.17
N ALA A 5 39.70 70.96 37.48
CA ALA A 5 39.64 72.37 37.06
C ALA A 5 40.65 72.79 35.98
N ARG A 6 40.08 73.21 34.83
CA ARG A 6 40.52 74.25 33.85
C ARG A 6 41.70 73.92 32.91
N GLU A 7 41.41 73.73 31.62
CA GLU A 7 41.38 74.74 30.52
C GLU A 7 42.77 75.08 29.97
N ALA A 8 43.03 74.72 28.70
CA ALA A 8 43.50 75.65 27.66
C ALA A 8 43.65 74.97 26.29
N GLN A 9 43.07 75.64 25.27
CA GLN A 9 43.55 75.80 23.89
C GLN A 9 43.67 74.57 22.96
N SER A 10 42.86 74.56 21.90
CA SER A 10 43.25 75.02 20.56
C SER A 10 42.41 74.34 19.48
N GLY A 11 41.99 75.13 18.49
CA GLY A 11 40.99 74.73 17.51
C GLY A 11 41.48 73.68 16.52
N LEU A 12 40.56 72.83 16.10
CA LEU A 12 40.56 72.16 14.81
C LEU A 12 39.15 72.29 14.23
N GLU A 13 38.99 73.33 13.42
CA GLU A 13 37.79 73.65 12.66
C GLU A 13 37.67 72.65 11.51
N TRP A 14 36.92 71.56 11.70
CA TRP A 14 36.53 70.68 10.59
C TRP A 14 35.29 71.25 9.92
N ARG A 15 35.49 72.02 8.83
CA ARG A 15 34.40 72.40 7.93
C ARG A 15 33.92 71.17 7.17
N VAL A 16 32.75 70.69 7.55
CA VAL A 16 31.93 69.82 6.69
C VAL A 16 31.02 70.74 5.89
N THR A 17 31.24 70.79 4.58
CA THR A 17 30.36 71.47 3.62
C THR A 17 29.05 70.68 3.52
N VAL A 18 28.00 71.21 4.15
CA VAL A 18 26.62 70.75 3.95
C VAL A 18 26.11 71.34 2.63
N PRO A 19 25.62 70.53 1.67
CA PRO A 19 24.98 71.06 0.48
C PRO A 19 23.60 71.63 0.86
N GLU A 20 23.40 72.94 0.69
CA GLU A 20 22.09 73.59 0.82
C GLU A 20 21.19 73.21 -0.35
N GLY A 21 20.42 72.17 -0.10
CA GLY A 21 19.40 71.56 -0.96
C GLY A 21 18.80 70.29 -0.34
N ALA A 22 19.26 69.90 0.86
CA ALA A 22 18.68 68.79 1.61
C ALA A 22 17.32 69.20 2.17
N SER A 23 16.25 68.87 1.44
CA SER A 23 14.94 68.72 2.05
C SER A 23 15.07 67.74 3.22
N VAL A 24 14.91 68.22 4.43
CA VAL A 24 14.68 67.37 5.60
C VAL A 24 13.35 66.67 5.32
N THR A 25 13.41 65.50 4.69
CA THR A 25 12.30 64.55 4.76
C THR A 25 12.21 64.14 6.21
N VAL A 26 11.30 64.78 6.93
CA VAL A 26 10.83 64.30 8.22
C VAL A 26 10.36 62.87 7.96
N GLU A 27 11.17 61.88 8.34
CA GLU A 27 10.68 60.52 8.47
C GLU A 27 9.54 60.60 9.48
N TYR A 28 8.32 60.59 8.97
CA TYR A 28 7.15 60.34 9.78
C TYR A 28 7.42 58.98 10.41
N GLU A 29 7.82 58.94 11.67
CA GLU A 29 7.89 57.71 12.43
C GLU A 29 6.54 57.04 12.25
N ALA A 30 6.49 55.97 11.45
CA ALA A 30 5.29 55.20 11.27
C ALA A 30 4.85 54.82 12.67
N GLY A 31 3.75 55.45 13.13
CA GLY A 31 3.32 55.35 14.51
C GLY A 31 3.23 53.88 14.90
N LEU A 32 3.42 53.58 16.18
CA LEU A 32 3.32 52.22 16.72
C LEU A 32 2.11 51.43 16.16
N ALA A 33 1.00 52.14 15.89
CA ALA A 33 -0.19 51.63 15.19
C ALA A 33 0.04 51.23 13.71
N GLY A 34 0.78 52.03 12.93
CA GLY A 34 1.14 51.71 11.54
C GLY A 34 2.11 50.53 11.43
N ARG A 35 3.07 50.41 12.36
CA ARG A 35 3.94 49.23 12.47
C ARG A 35 3.16 47.99 12.89
N ALA A 36 2.24 48.11 13.85
CA ALA A 36 1.34 47.02 14.24
C ALA A 36 0.39 46.59 13.10
N TRP A 37 -0.12 47.55 12.32
CA TRP A 37 -0.96 47.28 11.16
C TRP A 37 -0.18 46.58 10.04
N ALA A 38 1.03 47.05 9.71
CA ALA A 38 1.90 46.40 8.75
C ALA A 38 2.29 44.98 9.18
N TRP A 39 2.52 44.77 10.49
CA TRP A 39 2.77 43.44 11.06
C TRP A 39 1.55 42.52 10.93
N LEU A 40 0.34 42.99 11.24
CA LEU A 40 -0.90 42.24 11.06
C LEU A 40 -1.15 41.86 9.60
N VAL A 41 -0.99 42.81 8.67
CA VAL A 41 -1.14 42.55 7.23
C VAL A 41 -0.10 41.51 6.77
N SER A 42 1.14 41.61 7.23
CA SER A 42 2.18 40.62 6.93
C SER A 42 1.84 39.22 7.49
N CYS A 43 1.28 39.15 8.70
CA CYS A 43 0.77 37.89 9.27
C CYS A 43 -0.37 37.30 8.43
N VAL A 44 -1.33 38.12 7.98
CA VAL A 44 -2.44 37.67 7.12
C VAL A 44 -1.94 37.18 5.77
N VAL A 45 -1.00 37.90 5.13
CA VAL A 45 -0.38 37.47 3.86
C VAL A 45 0.42 36.18 4.03
N MET A 46 1.19 36.06 5.11
CA MET A 46 1.94 34.84 5.43
C MET A 46 1.02 33.66 5.70
N LEU A 47 -0.10 33.87 6.42
CA LEU A 47 -1.13 32.85 6.61
C LEU A 47 -1.78 32.47 5.28
N GLY A 48 -2.12 33.45 4.44
CA GLY A 48 -2.66 33.21 3.09
C GLY A 48 -1.72 32.40 2.20
N ALA A 49 -0.42 32.71 2.21
CA ALA A 49 0.60 31.97 1.47
C ALA A 49 0.80 30.53 2.01
N LYS A 50 0.72 30.34 3.33
CA LYS A 50 0.75 29.01 3.95
C LYS A 50 -0.49 28.19 3.59
N VAL A 51 -1.68 28.80 3.61
CA VAL A 51 -2.94 28.17 3.22
C VAL A 51 -2.94 27.82 1.74
N SER A 52 -2.45 28.70 0.86
CA SER A 52 -2.37 28.42 -0.58
C SER A 52 -1.35 27.33 -0.90
N GLY A 53 -0.19 27.33 -0.22
CA GLY A 53 0.79 26.25 -0.32
C GLY A 53 0.23 24.90 0.15
N PHE A 54 -0.53 24.90 1.25
CA PHE A 54 -1.25 23.72 1.73
C PHE A 54 -2.33 23.27 0.74
N ALA A 55 -3.14 24.19 0.22
CA ALA A 55 -4.17 23.90 -0.77
C ALA A 55 -3.58 23.29 -2.04
N ARG A 56 -2.44 23.78 -2.52
CA ARG A 56 -1.73 23.19 -3.67
C ARG A 56 -1.25 21.77 -3.37
N LYS A 57 -0.75 21.49 -2.15
CA LYS A 57 -0.40 20.13 -1.74
C LYS A 57 -1.61 19.21 -1.68
N VAL A 58 -2.72 19.66 -1.09
CA VAL A 58 -3.98 18.90 -1.05
C VAL A 58 -4.52 18.64 -2.46
N TRP A 59 -4.47 19.66 -3.33
CA TRP A 59 -4.85 19.53 -4.73
C TRP A 59 -4.01 18.46 -5.42
N LYS A 60 -2.68 18.50 -5.25
CA LYS A 60 -1.77 17.50 -5.79
C LYS A 60 -2.09 16.09 -5.27
N ILE A 61 -2.34 15.94 -3.97
CA ILE A 61 -2.74 14.64 -3.40
C ILE A 61 -4.05 14.12 -4.02
N GLY A 62 -5.01 15.02 -4.26
CA GLY A 62 -6.29 14.68 -4.88
C GLY A 62 -6.18 14.32 -6.36
N THR A 63 -5.31 15.00 -7.11
CA THR A 63 -5.06 14.70 -8.53
C THR A 63 -4.22 13.44 -8.73
N ASP A 64 -3.26 13.19 -7.84
CA ASP A 64 -2.36 12.04 -7.93
C ASP A 64 -3.10 10.72 -7.59
N ASP A 65 -4.10 10.77 -6.68
CA ASP A 65 -4.90 9.61 -6.29
C ASP A 65 -6.39 9.99 -6.06
N PRO A 66 -7.22 10.01 -7.12
CA PRO A 66 -8.63 10.42 -7.02
C PRO A 66 -9.45 9.50 -6.10
N ARG A 67 -8.97 8.27 -5.85
CA ARG A 67 -9.64 7.31 -4.95
C ARG A 67 -9.64 7.80 -3.51
N ARG A 68 -8.63 8.59 -3.09
CA ARG A 68 -8.56 9.19 -1.75
C ARG A 68 -9.60 10.28 -1.56
N VAL A 69 -9.85 11.08 -2.60
CA VAL A 69 -10.91 12.11 -2.58
C VAL A 69 -12.28 11.43 -2.47
N VAL A 70 -12.49 10.40 -3.28
CA VAL A 70 -13.69 9.56 -3.23
C VAL A 70 -13.87 8.94 -1.85
N HIS A 71 -12.80 8.41 -1.23
CA HIS A 71 -12.86 7.90 0.14
C HIS A 71 -13.29 8.97 1.16
N GLY A 72 -12.71 10.18 1.11
CA GLY A 72 -13.14 11.29 1.97
C GLY A 72 -14.62 11.64 1.81
N LEU A 73 -15.12 11.68 0.56
CA LEU A 73 -16.54 11.87 0.27
C LEU A 73 -17.41 10.75 0.83
N LYS A 74 -16.97 9.49 0.75
CA LYS A 74 -17.69 8.36 1.34
C LYS A 74 -17.80 8.46 2.85
N VAL A 75 -16.72 8.84 3.54
CA VAL A 75 -16.75 9.03 5.00
C VAL A 75 -17.76 10.13 5.36
N GLY A 76 -17.73 11.26 4.63
CA GLY A 76 -18.73 12.33 4.80
C GLY A 76 -20.16 11.85 4.53
N LEU A 77 -20.38 11.05 3.48
CA LEU A 77 -21.67 10.46 3.18
C LEU A 77 -22.15 9.52 4.30
N ALA A 78 -21.28 8.66 4.83
CA ALA A 78 -21.64 7.76 5.92
C ALA A 78 -22.01 8.52 7.21
N LEU A 79 -21.25 9.58 7.54
CA LEU A 79 -21.53 10.43 8.69
C LEU A 79 -22.85 11.20 8.54
N THR A 80 -23.13 11.72 7.34
CA THR A 80 -24.39 12.42 7.06
C THR A 80 -25.57 11.46 7.09
N LEU A 81 -25.45 10.26 6.52
CA LEU A 81 -26.50 9.23 6.58
C LEU A 81 -26.79 8.81 8.02
N VAL A 82 -25.76 8.56 8.84
CA VAL A 82 -25.95 8.28 10.28
C VAL A 82 -26.64 9.47 10.96
N SER A 83 -26.18 10.70 10.73
CA SER A 83 -26.76 11.89 11.37
C SER A 83 -28.23 12.09 10.99
N VAL A 84 -28.56 11.96 9.70
CA VAL A 84 -29.93 12.04 9.19
C VAL A 84 -30.81 10.94 9.79
N PHE A 85 -30.29 9.71 9.89
CA PHE A 85 -30.98 8.60 10.54
C PHE A 85 -31.43 8.97 11.96
N TYR A 86 -30.58 9.66 12.74
CA TYR A 86 -30.91 10.10 14.10
C TYR A 86 -31.76 11.38 14.19
N TYR A 87 -31.75 12.24 13.17
CA TYR A 87 -32.60 13.44 13.17
C TYR A 87 -34.07 13.14 12.83
N THR A 88 -34.40 11.94 12.36
CA THR A 88 -35.79 11.55 12.12
C THR A 88 -36.50 11.23 13.46
N ARG A 89 -37.54 12.02 13.78
CA ARG A 89 -38.28 12.02 15.07
C ARG A 89 -38.67 10.62 15.63
N PRO A 90 -39.18 9.66 14.84
CA PRO A 90 -39.56 8.35 15.38
C PRO A 90 -38.40 7.52 15.95
N LEU A 91 -37.16 7.82 15.54
CA LEU A 91 -35.96 7.07 15.92
C LEU A 91 -35.11 7.81 16.97
N TYR A 92 -35.24 9.13 17.06
CA TYR A 92 -34.64 9.93 18.14
C TYR A 92 -35.22 9.54 19.51
N ASP A 93 -36.54 9.34 19.60
CA ASP A 93 -37.23 9.00 20.86
C ASP A 93 -36.90 7.58 21.36
N GLY A 94 -36.46 6.67 20.48
CA GLY A 94 -36.09 5.29 20.85
C GLY A 94 -34.61 5.07 21.19
N VAL A 95 -33.70 5.90 20.67
CA VAL A 95 -32.24 5.65 20.74
C VAL A 95 -31.36 6.92 20.87
N GLY A 96 -31.94 8.11 21.01
CA GLY A 96 -31.26 9.40 20.91
C GLY A 96 -30.09 9.61 21.89
N GLY A 97 -30.16 9.06 23.11
CA GLY A 97 -29.06 9.11 24.08
C GLY A 97 -27.81 8.31 23.68
N ALA A 98 -27.93 7.40 22.70
CA ALA A 98 -26.85 6.55 22.23
C ALA A 98 -26.33 6.94 20.82
N ALA A 99 -26.83 8.03 20.21
CA ALA A 99 -26.45 8.45 18.86
C ALA A 99 -24.93 8.68 18.69
N MET A 100 -24.25 9.14 19.74
CA MET A 100 -22.79 9.27 19.73
C MET A 100 -22.07 7.96 19.40
N TRP A 101 -22.61 6.81 19.82
CA TRP A 101 -22.00 5.51 19.57
C TRP A 101 -22.02 5.12 18.10
N ALA A 102 -23.06 5.49 17.35
CA ALA A 102 -23.15 5.23 15.93
C ALA A 102 -22.16 6.12 15.14
N ILE A 103 -22.10 7.42 15.47
CA ILE A 103 -21.15 8.36 14.84
C ILE A 103 -19.71 7.92 15.11
N MET A 104 -19.37 7.65 16.38
CA MET A 104 -18.06 7.11 16.76
C MET A 104 -17.74 5.80 16.04
N THR A 105 -18.75 4.94 15.82
CA THR A 105 -18.56 3.70 15.09
C THR A 105 -18.21 3.96 13.64
N VAL A 106 -18.91 4.85 12.94
CA VAL A 106 -18.53 5.24 11.56
C VAL A 106 -17.11 5.79 11.53
N VAL A 107 -16.76 6.75 12.38
CA VAL A 107 -15.42 7.36 12.39
C VAL A 107 -14.31 6.32 12.58
N VAL A 108 -14.55 5.31 13.42
CA VAL A 108 -13.50 4.36 13.81
C VAL A 108 -13.46 3.12 12.91
N VAL A 109 -14.62 2.68 12.38
CA VAL A 109 -14.77 1.47 11.55
C VAL A 109 -14.50 1.76 10.08
N PHE A 110 -14.83 2.96 9.60
CA PHE A 110 -14.67 3.31 8.18
C PHE A 110 -13.19 3.31 7.81
N GLU A 111 -12.85 2.45 6.86
CA GLU A 111 -11.48 2.23 6.38
C GLU A 111 -11.39 2.48 4.88
N TYR A 112 -10.15 2.64 4.39
CA TYR A 112 -9.92 2.90 2.97
C TYR A 112 -10.44 1.76 2.08
N THR A 113 -10.24 0.51 2.51
CA THR A 113 -10.70 -0.68 1.79
C THR A 113 -11.97 -1.27 2.38
N VAL A 114 -12.73 -1.98 1.55
CA VAL A 114 -13.93 -2.72 2.00
C VAL A 114 -13.53 -3.77 3.05
N GLY A 115 -12.48 -4.56 2.79
CA GLY A 115 -11.97 -5.55 3.74
C GLY A 115 -11.58 -4.95 5.10
N GLY A 116 -10.99 -3.75 5.10
CA GLY A 116 -10.70 -2.98 6.32
C GLY A 116 -11.95 -2.66 7.12
N SER A 117 -13.00 -2.19 6.44
CA SER A 117 -14.26 -1.78 7.07
C SER A 117 -15.03 -2.99 7.60
N VAL A 118 -15.03 -4.10 6.87
CA VAL A 118 -15.62 -5.39 7.33
C VAL A 118 -14.85 -5.92 8.54
N TYR A 119 -13.52 -5.97 8.48
CA TYR A 119 -12.66 -6.42 9.58
C TYR A 119 -12.88 -5.60 10.86
N LYS A 120 -12.86 -4.28 10.76
CA LYS A 120 -13.11 -3.41 11.91
C LYS A 120 -14.55 -3.49 12.38
N GLY A 121 -15.53 -3.54 11.48
CA GLY A 121 -16.94 -3.67 11.84
C GLY A 121 -17.22 -4.95 12.62
N PHE A 122 -16.70 -6.08 12.13
CA PHE A 122 -16.81 -7.36 12.82
C PHE A 122 -16.15 -7.34 14.21
N ASN A 123 -14.89 -6.87 14.29
CA ASN A 123 -14.19 -6.75 15.58
C ASN A 123 -14.90 -5.80 16.54
N ARG A 124 -15.48 -4.70 16.04
CA ARG A 124 -16.26 -3.75 16.84
C ARG A 124 -17.50 -4.43 17.42
N ALA A 125 -18.26 -5.17 16.60
CA ALA A 125 -19.43 -5.89 17.05
C ALA A 125 -19.09 -6.95 18.11
N VAL A 126 -18.10 -7.81 17.84
CA VAL A 126 -17.68 -8.87 18.78
C VAL A 126 -17.17 -8.29 20.08
N ALA A 127 -16.31 -7.26 20.03
CA ALA A 127 -15.75 -6.64 21.22
C ALA A 127 -16.80 -5.90 22.05
N THR A 128 -17.76 -5.22 21.41
CA THR A 128 -18.85 -4.56 22.14
C THR A 128 -19.82 -5.58 22.77
N ALA A 129 -20.15 -6.66 22.06
CA ALA A 129 -20.99 -7.73 22.60
C ALA A 129 -20.33 -8.47 23.77
N SER A 130 -19.06 -8.85 23.64
CA SER A 130 -18.33 -9.54 24.70
C SER A 130 -18.09 -8.64 25.92
N ALA A 131 -17.74 -7.37 25.72
CA ALA A 131 -17.61 -6.40 26.80
C ALA A 131 -18.94 -6.13 27.51
N GLY A 132 -20.04 -6.03 26.75
CA GLY A 132 -21.39 -5.89 27.30
C GLY A 132 -21.79 -7.09 28.14
N LEU A 133 -21.60 -8.31 27.62
CA LEU A 133 -21.92 -9.55 28.33
C LEU A 133 -21.10 -9.72 29.62
N LEU A 134 -19.79 -9.48 29.55
CA LEU A 134 -18.92 -9.55 30.73
C LEU A 134 -19.25 -8.45 31.74
N GLY A 135 -19.55 -7.23 31.27
CA GLY A 135 -19.98 -6.13 32.14
C GLY A 135 -21.28 -6.46 32.88
N LEU A 136 -22.27 -7.03 32.19
CA LEU A 136 -23.51 -7.50 32.80
C LEU A 136 -23.24 -8.63 33.81
N GLY A 137 -22.43 -9.62 33.45
CA GLY A 137 -22.06 -10.71 34.35
C GLY A 137 -21.38 -10.24 35.64
N VAL A 138 -20.42 -9.31 35.52
CA VAL A 138 -19.74 -8.72 36.68
C VAL A 138 -20.70 -7.91 37.52
N SER A 139 -21.56 -7.07 36.91
CA SER A 139 -22.56 -6.30 37.67
C SER A 139 -23.54 -7.19 38.43
N TRP A 140 -23.94 -8.31 37.82
CA TRP A 140 -24.81 -9.28 38.47
C TRP A 140 -24.12 -9.93 39.68
N VAL A 141 -22.86 -10.37 39.55
CA VAL A 141 -22.08 -10.91 40.67
C VAL A 141 -21.89 -9.85 41.77
N ALA A 142 -21.56 -8.62 41.40
CA ALA A 142 -21.36 -7.52 42.34
C ALA A 142 -22.64 -7.21 43.14
N SER A 143 -23.80 -7.16 42.47
CA SER A 143 -25.11 -6.93 43.10
C SER A 143 -25.51 -8.02 44.11
N LYS A 144 -24.99 -9.26 43.94
CA LYS A 144 -25.23 -10.37 44.88
C LYS A 144 -24.25 -10.41 46.06
N SER A 145 -23.22 -9.57 46.05
CA SER A 145 -22.13 -9.59 47.02
C SER A 145 -22.28 -8.57 48.16
N GLY A 146 -23.32 -7.73 48.11
CA GLY A 146 -23.63 -6.71 49.11
C GLY A 146 -22.85 -5.39 48.93
N ASP A 147 -23.40 -4.31 49.49
CA ASP A 147 -23.04 -2.91 49.19
C ASP A 147 -21.55 -2.56 49.42
N LYS A 148 -20.88 -3.24 50.36
CA LYS A 148 -19.45 -3.00 50.64
C LYS A 148 -18.52 -3.66 49.61
N LEU A 149 -18.92 -4.82 49.06
CA LEU A 149 -18.09 -5.59 48.13
C LEU A 149 -18.40 -5.25 46.67
N GLU A 150 -19.59 -4.76 46.37
CA GLU A 150 -20.00 -4.33 45.03
C GLU A 150 -19.01 -3.37 44.33
N PRO A 151 -18.58 -2.24 44.93
CA PRO A 151 -17.62 -1.35 44.30
C PRO A 151 -16.22 -1.97 44.17
N ILE A 152 -15.85 -2.85 45.10
CA ILE A 152 -14.55 -3.55 45.08
C ILE A 152 -14.51 -4.57 43.94
N ILE A 153 -15.58 -5.34 43.74
CA ILE A 153 -15.69 -6.33 42.65
C ILE A 153 -15.72 -5.61 41.30
N THR A 154 -16.50 -4.54 41.18
CA THR A 154 -16.60 -3.78 39.93
C THR A 154 -15.27 -3.12 39.56
N THR A 155 -14.60 -2.48 40.52
CA THR A 155 -13.30 -1.82 40.28
C THR A 155 -12.17 -2.84 40.09
N GLY A 156 -12.17 -3.93 40.86
CA GLY A 156 -11.17 -5.00 40.75
C GLY A 156 -11.25 -5.74 39.41
N SER A 157 -12.47 -6.03 38.93
CA SER A 157 -12.67 -6.63 37.61
C SER A 157 -12.28 -5.68 36.48
N LEU A 158 -12.53 -4.37 36.61
CA LEU A 158 -12.04 -3.34 35.69
C LEU A 158 -10.52 -3.38 35.55
N PHE A 159 -9.82 -3.36 36.69
CA PHE A 159 -8.36 -3.45 36.71
C PHE A 159 -7.86 -4.74 36.06
N LEU A 160 -8.39 -5.90 36.47
CA LEU A 160 -7.92 -7.19 35.99
C LEU A 160 -8.18 -7.39 34.49
N LEU A 161 -9.39 -7.10 34.00
CA LEU A 161 -9.73 -7.28 32.59
C LEU A 161 -9.02 -6.26 31.70
N ALA A 162 -8.90 -5.00 32.13
CA ALA A 162 -8.14 -4.01 31.38
C ALA A 162 -6.64 -4.37 31.32
N ALA A 163 -6.04 -4.81 32.42
CA ALA A 163 -4.65 -5.25 32.47
C ALA A 163 -4.43 -6.49 31.59
N ALA A 164 -5.27 -7.52 31.72
CA ALA A 164 -5.17 -8.74 30.92
C ALA A 164 -5.36 -8.47 29.42
N ALA A 165 -6.38 -7.68 29.06
CA ALA A 165 -6.62 -7.29 27.67
C ALA A 165 -5.44 -6.47 27.12
N THR A 166 -4.92 -5.51 27.89
CA THR A 166 -3.75 -4.73 27.46
C THR A 166 -2.51 -5.60 27.29
N PHE A 167 -2.27 -6.54 28.22
CA PHE A 167 -1.16 -7.47 28.14
C PHE A 167 -1.26 -8.38 26.91
N SER A 168 -2.46 -8.82 26.54
CA SER A 168 -2.68 -9.64 25.34
C SER A 168 -2.18 -8.98 24.05
N ARG A 169 -2.12 -7.64 23.99
CA ARG A 169 -1.62 -6.87 22.84
C ARG A 169 -0.11 -7.02 22.61
N PHE A 170 0.63 -7.51 23.59
CA PHE A 170 2.06 -7.82 23.44
C PHE A 170 2.29 -9.17 22.75
N ILE A 171 1.26 -10.02 22.67
CA ILE A 171 1.32 -11.29 21.94
C ILE A 171 1.25 -10.97 20.43
N PRO A 172 2.28 -11.31 19.62
CA PRO A 172 2.32 -10.90 18.21
C PRO A 172 1.12 -11.36 17.38
N THR A 173 0.59 -12.55 17.65
CA THR A 173 -0.59 -13.10 16.96
C THR A 173 -1.86 -12.30 17.26
N VAL A 174 -2.06 -11.90 18.53
CA VAL A 174 -3.18 -11.05 18.95
C VAL A 174 -3.03 -9.65 18.39
N LYS A 175 -1.82 -9.07 18.46
CA LYS A 175 -1.52 -7.75 17.89
C LYS A 175 -1.81 -7.69 16.40
N ALA A 176 -1.41 -8.70 15.64
CA ALA A 176 -1.61 -8.71 14.21
C ALA A 176 -3.08 -8.89 13.78
N ARG A 177 -3.92 -9.50 14.63
CA ARG A 177 -5.28 -9.95 14.25
C ARG A 177 -6.42 -9.25 14.99
N PHE A 178 -6.18 -8.76 16.19
CA PHE A 178 -7.22 -8.33 17.13
C PHE A 178 -6.88 -7.05 17.89
N ASP A 179 -5.77 -6.36 17.61
CA ASP A 179 -5.36 -5.14 18.34
C ASP A 179 -6.48 -4.10 18.42
N TYR A 180 -7.16 -3.87 17.30
CA TYR A 180 -8.35 -3.02 17.24
C TYR A 180 -9.49 -3.51 18.16
N GLY A 181 -9.85 -4.80 18.06
CA GLY A 181 -10.91 -5.40 18.87
C GLY A 181 -10.60 -5.34 20.36
N VAL A 182 -9.34 -5.55 20.76
CA VAL A 182 -8.89 -5.44 22.15
C VAL A 182 -9.01 -4.00 22.66
N THR A 183 -8.63 -2.99 21.86
CA THR A 183 -8.83 -1.58 22.24
C THR A 183 -10.31 -1.29 22.48
N ILE A 184 -11.17 -1.72 21.56
CA ILE A 184 -12.61 -1.53 21.65
C ILE A 184 -13.20 -2.26 22.86
N PHE A 185 -12.72 -3.47 23.14
CA PHE A 185 -13.15 -4.25 24.30
C PHE A 185 -12.84 -3.50 25.59
N ILE A 186 -11.59 -3.03 25.76
CA ILE A 186 -11.17 -2.26 26.94
C ILE A 186 -12.03 -1.00 27.10
N LEU A 187 -12.20 -0.22 26.02
CA LEU A 187 -13.00 1.00 26.04
C LEU A 187 -14.45 0.71 26.43
N THR A 188 -15.06 -0.30 25.81
CA THR A 188 -16.47 -0.64 26.03
C THR A 188 -16.68 -1.19 27.44
N TYR A 189 -15.84 -2.14 27.87
CA TYR A 189 -15.93 -2.74 29.18
C TYR A 189 -15.74 -1.70 30.28
N SER A 190 -14.72 -0.82 30.15
CA SER A 190 -14.50 0.27 31.10
C SER A 190 -15.71 1.19 31.22
N LEU A 191 -16.32 1.53 30.08
CA LEU A 191 -17.46 2.41 30.07
C LEU A 191 -18.72 1.72 30.62
N VAL A 192 -18.91 0.43 30.38
CA VAL A 192 -20.00 -0.37 31.00
C VAL A 192 -19.79 -0.51 32.51
N ALA A 193 -18.58 -0.82 32.97
CA ALA A 193 -18.26 -0.93 34.39
C ALA A 193 -18.49 0.39 35.15
N VAL A 194 -18.10 1.52 34.57
CA VAL A 194 -18.33 2.86 35.16
C VAL A 194 -19.80 3.29 35.07
N SER A 195 -20.47 3.02 33.95
CA SER A 195 -21.89 3.40 33.77
C SER A 195 -22.82 2.53 34.61
N GLY A 196 -22.49 1.26 34.80
CA GLY A 196 -23.31 0.30 35.53
C GLY A 196 -23.43 0.57 37.01
N TYR A 197 -22.48 1.30 37.58
CA TYR A 197 -22.58 1.79 38.95
C TYR A 197 -23.63 2.92 39.11
N ARG A 198 -24.07 3.56 38.02
CA ARG A 198 -24.92 4.77 38.06
C ARG A 198 -26.34 4.58 37.49
N VAL A 199 -26.66 3.44 36.90
CA VAL A 199 -27.92 3.25 36.13
C VAL A 199 -28.54 1.90 36.47
N ASP A 200 -29.78 1.92 36.98
CA ASP A 200 -30.52 0.72 37.40
C ASP A 200 -30.90 -0.22 36.22
N GLU A 201 -30.98 0.30 34.99
CA GLU A 201 -31.33 -0.46 33.77
C GLU A 201 -30.13 -0.69 32.82
N LEU A 202 -29.10 -1.36 33.35
CA LEU A 202 -27.89 -1.75 32.60
C LEU A 202 -28.17 -2.53 31.30
N LEU A 203 -29.20 -3.38 31.29
CA LEU A 203 -29.56 -4.21 30.15
C LEU A 203 -30.13 -3.38 28.99
N ALA A 204 -31.03 -2.43 29.28
CA ALA A 204 -31.61 -1.56 28.27
C ALA A 204 -30.53 -0.67 27.62
N LEU A 205 -29.63 -0.12 28.44
CA LEU A 205 -28.50 0.67 27.99
C LEU A 205 -27.52 -0.16 27.12
N ALA A 206 -27.25 -1.41 27.50
CA ALA A 206 -26.40 -2.31 26.70
C ALA A 206 -27.05 -2.67 25.35
N GLN A 207 -28.35 -2.97 25.34
CA GLN A 207 -29.11 -3.26 24.12
C GLN A 207 -29.12 -2.07 23.16
N GLN A 208 -29.41 -0.85 23.65
CA GLN A 208 -29.35 0.36 22.83
C GLN A 208 -27.97 0.58 22.22
N ARG A 209 -26.89 0.36 22.97
CA ARG A 209 -25.52 0.48 22.43
C ARG A 209 -25.21 -0.55 21.35
N LEU A 210 -25.64 -1.80 21.54
CA LEU A 210 -25.44 -2.84 20.51
C LEU A 210 -26.19 -2.50 19.22
N VAL A 211 -27.44 -2.06 19.32
CA VAL A 211 -28.26 -1.69 18.15
C VAL A 211 -27.66 -0.47 17.43
N THR A 212 -27.27 0.58 18.16
CA THR A 212 -26.66 1.78 17.55
C THR A 212 -25.31 1.49 16.89
N VAL A 213 -24.47 0.65 17.52
CA VAL A 213 -23.21 0.18 16.91
C VAL A 213 -23.50 -0.65 15.64
N ALA A 214 -24.50 -1.53 15.67
CA ALA A 214 -24.89 -2.32 14.51
C ALA A 214 -25.37 -1.45 13.33
N ILE A 215 -26.18 -0.41 13.60
CA ILE A 215 -26.63 0.55 12.59
C ILE A 215 -25.43 1.31 11.99
N GLY A 216 -24.49 1.78 12.82
CA GLY A 216 -23.28 2.45 12.37
C GLY A 216 -22.42 1.56 11.47
N ILE A 217 -22.24 0.28 11.84
CA ILE A 217 -21.54 -0.72 11.02
C ILE A 217 -22.28 -0.92 9.69
N PHE A 218 -23.60 -1.11 9.72
CA PHE A 218 -24.39 -1.33 8.52
C PHE A 218 -24.26 -0.18 7.51
N ILE A 219 -24.41 1.07 7.97
CA ILE A 219 -24.27 2.25 7.10
C ILE A 219 -22.84 2.36 6.55
N CYS A 220 -21.83 2.12 7.39
CA CYS A 220 -20.44 2.09 6.97
C CYS A 220 -20.22 1.06 5.83
N LEU A 221 -20.67 -0.17 6.03
CA LEU A 221 -20.51 -1.24 5.04
C LEU A 221 -21.29 -0.93 3.75
N ALA A 222 -22.54 -0.47 3.87
CA ALA A 222 -23.36 -0.09 2.72
C ALA A 222 -22.66 0.98 1.86
N VAL A 223 -22.15 2.05 2.48
CA VAL A 223 -21.46 3.11 1.74
C VAL A 223 -20.15 2.60 1.11
N THR A 224 -19.35 1.83 1.84
CA THR A 224 -18.05 1.32 1.32
C THR A 224 -18.21 0.37 0.13
N VAL A 225 -19.27 -0.46 0.14
CA VAL A 225 -19.54 -1.44 -0.92
C VAL A 225 -20.25 -0.80 -2.12
N LEU A 226 -21.23 0.07 -1.89
CA LEU A 226 -22.08 0.62 -2.96
C LEU A 226 -21.45 1.82 -3.68
N VAL A 227 -20.63 2.61 -3.00
CA VAL A 227 -20.02 3.82 -3.59
C VAL A 227 -18.57 3.51 -3.99
N TRP A 228 -18.33 3.21 -5.27
CA TRP A 228 -17.00 2.96 -5.87
C TRP A 228 -16.05 2.13 -4.99
N PRO A 229 -16.33 0.84 -4.76
CA PRO A 229 -15.61 0.05 -3.77
C PRO A 229 -14.11 -0.04 -4.07
N VAL A 230 -13.30 0.07 -3.01
CA VAL A 230 -11.85 -0.12 -3.06
C VAL A 230 -11.53 -1.43 -2.35
N TRP A 231 -11.00 -2.40 -3.08
CA TRP A 231 -10.76 -3.75 -2.59
C TRP A 231 -9.30 -3.96 -2.22
N ALA A 232 -9.03 -4.43 -1.00
CA ALA A 232 -7.71 -4.77 -0.51
C ALA A 232 -7.06 -5.88 -1.36
N GLY A 233 -7.85 -6.85 -1.82
CA GLY A 233 -7.37 -7.90 -2.72
C GLY A 233 -6.85 -7.35 -4.06
N GLN A 234 -7.58 -6.38 -4.64
CA GLN A 234 -7.16 -5.70 -5.87
C GLN A 234 -5.91 -4.83 -5.64
N GLU A 235 -5.83 -4.11 -4.51
CA GLU A 235 -4.66 -3.29 -4.18
C GLU A 235 -3.41 -4.15 -3.96
N LEU A 236 -3.53 -5.29 -3.28
CA LEU A 236 -2.45 -6.26 -3.14
C LEU A 236 -1.99 -6.78 -4.51
N HIS A 237 -2.95 -7.11 -5.38
CA HIS A 237 -2.66 -7.61 -6.71
C HIS A 237 -1.91 -6.59 -7.58
N LEU A 238 -2.41 -5.35 -7.63
CA LEU A 238 -1.76 -4.26 -8.36
C LEU A 238 -0.37 -3.93 -7.79
N LEU A 239 -0.21 -3.98 -6.47
CA LEU A 239 1.09 -3.79 -5.83
C LEU A 239 2.10 -4.85 -6.28
N THR A 240 1.68 -6.12 -6.33
CA THR A 240 2.54 -7.23 -6.76
C THR A 240 2.96 -7.10 -8.23
N VAL A 241 2.02 -6.79 -9.13
CA VAL A 241 2.29 -6.51 -10.56
C VAL A 241 3.29 -5.36 -10.70
N ARG A 242 3.00 -4.21 -10.07
CA ARG A 242 3.86 -3.03 -10.13
C ARG A 242 5.25 -3.27 -9.56
N ASN A 243 5.37 -4.09 -8.52
CA ASN A 243 6.65 -4.42 -7.91
C ASN A 243 7.53 -5.25 -8.87
N MET A 244 6.95 -6.19 -9.63
CA MET A 244 7.69 -6.94 -10.66
C MET A 244 8.19 -6.01 -11.78
N GLU A 245 7.33 -5.11 -12.27
CA GLU A 245 7.71 -4.13 -13.30
C GLU A 245 8.83 -3.19 -12.84
N LYS A 246 8.72 -2.65 -11.62
CA LYS A 246 9.76 -1.79 -11.06
C LYS A 246 11.06 -2.53 -10.81
N LEU A 247 11.00 -3.80 -10.44
CA LEU A 247 12.19 -4.63 -10.29
C LEU A 247 12.87 -4.87 -11.64
N ALA A 248 12.08 -5.17 -12.68
CA ALA A 248 12.57 -5.33 -14.05
C ALA A 248 13.27 -4.06 -14.54
N ASP A 249 12.62 -2.90 -14.42
CA ASP A 249 13.18 -1.63 -14.84
C ASP A 249 14.44 -1.23 -14.05
N SER A 250 14.55 -1.65 -12.77
CA SER A 250 15.77 -1.44 -11.99
C SER A 250 16.93 -2.32 -12.43
N ILE A 251 16.68 -3.55 -12.86
CA ILE A 251 17.75 -4.44 -13.37
C ILE A 251 18.33 -3.86 -14.65
N ASP A 252 17.48 -3.52 -15.63
CA ASP A 252 17.89 -2.88 -16.88
C ASP A 252 18.67 -1.59 -16.59
N ALA A 253 18.10 -0.70 -15.78
CA ALA A 253 18.71 0.60 -15.49
C ALA A 253 20.05 0.48 -14.73
N CYS A 254 20.21 -0.48 -13.81
CA CYS A 254 21.48 -0.67 -13.10
C CYS A 254 22.60 -1.14 -14.04
N VAL A 255 22.29 -2.04 -14.99
CA VAL A 255 23.28 -2.53 -15.95
C VAL A 255 23.62 -1.45 -16.97
N ASP A 256 22.61 -0.74 -17.49
CA ASP A 256 22.81 0.41 -18.37
C ASP A 256 23.66 1.50 -17.71
N ASP A 257 23.41 1.81 -16.43
CA ASP A 257 24.16 2.82 -15.68
C ASP A 257 25.62 2.36 -15.42
N TYR A 258 25.89 1.05 -15.26
CA TYR A 258 27.25 0.52 -15.06
C TYR A 258 28.12 0.61 -16.33
N PHE A 259 27.51 0.35 -17.49
CA PHE A 259 28.18 0.35 -18.81
C PHE A 259 28.04 1.68 -19.56
N ALA A 260 27.39 2.68 -18.98
CA ALA A 260 27.36 4.01 -19.55
C ALA A 260 28.78 4.61 -19.53
N ALA A 261 29.29 4.99 -20.70
CA ALA A 261 30.50 5.80 -20.78
C ALA A 261 30.30 7.10 -19.99
N ASP A 262 31.34 7.58 -19.31
CA ASP A 262 31.38 8.86 -18.60
C ASP A 262 31.06 10.02 -19.55
N ALA A 263 29.79 10.19 -19.89
CA ALA A 263 29.30 11.39 -20.52
C ALA A 263 29.30 12.46 -19.42
N GLU A 264 30.15 13.47 -19.60
CA GLU A 264 30.14 14.74 -18.89
C GLU A 264 28.74 15.39 -19.00
N GLU A 265 27.78 14.93 -18.20
CA GLU A 265 26.52 15.61 -17.94
C GLU A 265 26.10 15.38 -16.48
N GLU A 266 26.81 16.04 -15.56
CA GLU A 266 26.39 16.14 -14.15
C GLU A 266 25.06 16.90 -13.96
N GLU A 267 24.46 17.48 -15.01
CA GLU A 267 23.23 18.27 -14.90
C GLU A 267 21.91 17.56 -15.29
N LYS A 268 21.90 16.26 -15.60
CA LYS A 268 20.64 15.52 -15.94
C LYS A 268 20.38 14.23 -15.13
N ARG A 269 20.86 14.11 -13.89
CA ARG A 269 20.70 12.89 -13.07
C ARG A 269 19.32 12.64 -12.45
N ASP A 270 18.29 13.46 -12.70
CA ASP A 270 17.02 13.32 -11.97
C ASP A 270 15.97 12.30 -12.48
N PRO A 271 15.96 11.82 -13.74
CA PRO A 271 15.03 10.75 -14.16
C PRO A 271 15.63 9.33 -14.25
N LYS A 272 16.94 9.16 -14.52
CA LYS A 272 17.58 7.82 -14.59
C LYS A 272 17.84 7.21 -13.22
N ALA A 273 18.34 7.99 -12.27
CA ALA A 273 18.55 7.56 -10.87
C ALA A 273 17.24 7.10 -10.18
N SER A 274 16.10 7.63 -10.65
CA SER A 274 14.77 7.20 -10.18
C SER A 274 14.40 5.77 -10.62
N LYS A 275 14.91 5.28 -11.75
CA LYS A 275 14.56 3.95 -12.29
C LYS A 275 15.46 2.86 -11.72
N SER A 276 16.77 3.09 -11.63
CA SER A 276 17.72 2.16 -11.02
C SER A 276 17.47 1.95 -9.51
N ALA A 277 16.89 2.92 -8.81
CA ALA A 277 16.44 2.78 -7.42
C ALA A 277 15.03 2.17 -7.23
N GLY A 278 14.37 1.73 -8.31
CA GLY A 278 13.00 1.19 -8.28
C GLY A 278 12.83 -0.06 -7.40
N TYR A 279 13.85 -0.91 -7.29
CA TYR A 279 13.87 -2.11 -6.42
C TYR A 279 13.55 -1.80 -4.95
N LYS A 280 13.83 -0.56 -4.47
CA LYS A 280 13.50 -0.13 -3.11
C LYS A 280 12.00 -0.21 -2.81
N CYS A 281 11.14 -0.11 -3.83
CA CYS A 281 9.70 -0.28 -3.62
C CYS A 281 9.34 -1.72 -3.19
N VAL A 282 10.09 -2.71 -3.69
CA VAL A 282 9.93 -4.14 -3.36
C VAL A 282 10.46 -4.42 -1.95
N LEU A 283 11.61 -3.84 -1.60
CA LEU A 283 12.17 -3.99 -0.25
C LEU A 283 11.25 -3.41 0.83
N ASN A 284 10.59 -2.29 0.54
CA ASN A 284 9.70 -1.59 1.47
C ASN A 284 8.24 -2.08 1.44
N SER A 285 7.86 -3.02 0.57
CA SER A 285 6.45 -3.41 0.39
C SER A 285 5.92 -4.36 1.46
N LYS A 286 6.77 -5.04 2.25
CA LYS A 286 6.36 -6.13 3.15
C LYS A 286 5.18 -5.80 4.06
N ALA A 287 5.23 -4.65 4.75
CA ALA A 287 4.17 -4.24 5.66
C ALA A 287 2.84 -3.97 4.91
N SER A 288 2.92 -3.37 3.73
CA SER A 288 1.74 -3.15 2.88
C SER A 288 1.16 -4.45 2.32
N GLU A 289 2.00 -5.39 1.89
CA GLU A 289 1.57 -6.71 1.41
C GLU A 289 0.85 -7.49 2.51
N ASP A 290 1.44 -7.57 3.71
CA ASP A 290 0.88 -8.33 4.83
C ASP A 290 -0.43 -7.71 5.33
N SER A 291 -0.52 -6.38 5.38
CA SER A 291 -1.76 -5.68 5.76
C SER A 291 -2.86 -5.90 4.74
N GLN A 292 -2.61 -5.67 3.45
CA GLN A 292 -3.62 -5.85 2.40
C GLN A 292 -4.09 -7.31 2.31
N ARG A 293 -3.16 -8.28 2.42
CA ARG A 293 -3.50 -9.71 2.47
C ARG A 293 -4.44 -10.05 3.62
N ASN A 294 -4.21 -9.48 4.80
CA ASN A 294 -5.06 -9.73 5.96
C ASN A 294 -6.45 -9.15 5.78
N LEU A 295 -6.57 -7.97 5.14
CA LEU A 295 -7.84 -7.32 4.86
C LEU A 295 -8.62 -8.01 3.72
N ALA A 296 -7.93 -8.46 2.67
CA ALA A 296 -8.54 -9.14 1.52
C ALA A 296 -9.33 -10.40 1.89
N ARG A 297 -8.98 -11.07 2.99
CA ARG A 297 -9.72 -12.25 3.51
C ARG A 297 -11.12 -11.93 4.02
N TRP A 298 -11.39 -10.67 4.34
CA TRP A 298 -12.69 -10.21 4.83
C TRP A 298 -13.61 -9.74 3.70
N GLU A 299 -13.12 -9.75 2.46
CA GLU A 299 -13.87 -9.26 1.32
C GLU A 299 -14.79 -10.35 0.75
N PRO A 300 -16.01 -10.01 0.33
CA PRO A 300 -16.80 -10.87 -0.54
C PRO A 300 -16.08 -11.12 -1.88
N ALA A 301 -16.55 -12.10 -2.64
CA ALA A 301 -16.08 -12.29 -4.01
C ALA A 301 -16.32 -11.02 -4.85
N HIS A 302 -15.33 -10.60 -5.63
CA HIS A 302 -15.36 -9.34 -6.36
C HIS A 302 -14.44 -9.37 -7.58
N GLY A 303 -14.88 -8.76 -8.69
CA GLY A 303 -14.08 -8.65 -9.91
C GLY A 303 -13.59 -10.03 -10.41
N LYS A 304 -12.26 -10.16 -10.55
CA LYS A 304 -11.61 -11.43 -10.94
C LYS A 304 -11.30 -12.35 -9.75
N PHE A 305 -11.56 -11.92 -8.52
CA PHE A 305 -11.25 -12.67 -7.30
C PHE A 305 -12.51 -13.39 -6.80
N GLY A 306 -12.54 -14.70 -7.03
CA GLY A 306 -13.59 -15.57 -6.52
C GLY A 306 -13.57 -15.74 -4.99
N PHE A 307 -14.60 -16.40 -4.47
CA PHE A 307 -14.66 -16.77 -3.06
C PHE A 307 -13.46 -17.68 -2.71
N ARG A 308 -12.81 -17.40 -1.57
CA ARG A 308 -11.58 -18.10 -1.13
C ARG A 308 -10.39 -18.01 -2.09
N HIS A 309 -10.26 -16.90 -2.83
CA HIS A 309 -9.06 -16.63 -3.62
C HIS A 309 -7.77 -16.82 -2.76
N PRO A 310 -6.71 -17.46 -3.30
CA PRO A 310 -5.53 -17.84 -2.53
C PRO A 310 -4.57 -16.67 -2.26
N TYR A 311 -5.04 -15.66 -1.53
CA TYR A 311 -4.22 -14.52 -1.08
C TYR A 311 -2.97 -14.95 -0.29
N GLY A 312 -2.87 -16.22 0.14
CA GLY A 312 -1.68 -16.79 0.75
C GLY A 312 -0.46 -16.91 -0.15
N GLN A 313 -0.61 -16.86 -1.47
CA GLN A 313 0.53 -16.96 -2.41
C GLN A 313 1.23 -15.63 -2.65
N TYR A 314 0.52 -14.49 -2.54
CA TYR A 314 1.11 -13.16 -2.76
C TYR A 314 2.34 -12.86 -1.87
N PRO A 315 2.35 -13.16 -0.56
CA PRO A 315 3.53 -12.94 0.27
C PRO A 315 4.71 -13.85 -0.08
N LYS A 316 4.46 -15.03 -0.66
CA LYS A 316 5.54 -15.93 -1.12
C LYS A 316 6.19 -15.36 -2.37
N LEU A 317 5.36 -14.93 -3.33
CA LEU A 317 5.83 -14.20 -4.51
C LEU A 317 6.56 -12.91 -4.10
N GLY A 318 6.02 -12.15 -3.15
CA GLY A 318 6.66 -10.97 -2.56
C GLY A 318 7.99 -11.28 -1.86
N ALA A 319 8.13 -12.45 -1.23
CA ALA A 319 9.40 -12.89 -0.67
C ALA A 319 10.43 -13.20 -1.76
N ALA A 320 10.05 -13.94 -2.81
CA ALA A 320 10.93 -14.23 -3.94
C ALA A 320 11.41 -12.94 -4.63
N MET A 321 10.50 -11.99 -4.90
CA MET A 321 10.86 -10.68 -5.44
C MET A 321 11.81 -9.91 -4.55
N ARG A 322 11.63 -9.94 -3.22
CA ARG A 322 12.56 -9.29 -2.28
C ARG A 322 13.94 -9.93 -2.29
N HIS A 323 14.03 -11.26 -2.40
CA HIS A 323 15.32 -11.94 -2.54
C HIS A 323 16.06 -11.47 -3.79
N CYS A 324 15.37 -11.36 -4.93
CA CYS A 324 15.94 -10.75 -6.13
C CYS A 324 16.34 -9.28 -5.91
N ALA A 325 15.49 -8.49 -5.25
CA ALA A 325 15.75 -7.07 -4.99
C ALA A 325 16.99 -6.82 -4.11
N TYR A 326 17.34 -7.71 -3.18
CA TYR A 326 18.60 -7.61 -2.43
C TYR A 326 19.83 -7.79 -3.33
N CYS A 327 19.76 -8.67 -4.33
CA CYS A 327 20.83 -8.82 -5.32
C CYS A 327 20.93 -7.56 -6.21
N VAL A 328 19.78 -7.00 -6.61
CA VAL A 328 19.72 -5.73 -7.37
C VAL A 328 20.26 -4.54 -6.57
N GLU A 329 20.02 -4.48 -5.26
CA GLU A 329 20.62 -3.47 -4.38
C GLU A 329 22.15 -3.55 -4.35
N THR A 330 22.67 -4.78 -4.30
CA THR A 330 24.11 -5.03 -4.35
C THR A 330 24.68 -4.62 -5.70
N LEU A 331 23.98 -4.98 -6.78
CA LEU A 331 24.31 -4.58 -8.16
C LEU A 331 24.31 -3.05 -8.34
N HIS A 332 23.29 -2.37 -7.85
CA HIS A 332 23.20 -0.91 -7.86
C HIS A 332 24.40 -0.27 -7.14
N SER A 333 24.89 -0.91 -6.07
CA SER A 333 26.05 -0.41 -5.32
C SER A 333 27.35 -0.51 -6.13
N CYS A 334 27.46 -1.42 -7.10
CA CYS A 334 28.59 -1.52 -8.02
C CYS A 334 28.67 -0.33 -9.00
N VAL A 335 27.54 0.27 -9.35
CA VAL A 335 27.46 1.45 -10.25
C VAL A 335 28.11 2.69 -9.62
N GLY A 336 28.02 2.84 -8.30
CA GLY A 336 28.57 3.98 -7.56
C GLY A 336 29.92 3.70 -6.88
N ALA A 337 30.56 2.56 -7.16
CA ALA A 337 31.81 2.18 -6.51
C ALA A 337 32.98 3.06 -6.97
N GLU A 338 33.87 3.44 -6.05
CA GLU A 338 35.10 4.20 -6.35
C GLU A 338 36.08 3.42 -7.23
N VAL A 339 36.01 2.08 -7.19
CA VAL A 339 36.85 1.18 -7.98
C VAL A 339 35.96 0.45 -8.99
N GLN A 340 35.88 0.99 -10.21
CA GLN A 340 35.21 0.35 -11.34
C GLN A 340 36.23 -0.27 -12.29
N ALA A 341 35.78 -1.24 -13.09
CA ALA A 341 36.60 -1.79 -14.15
C ALA A 341 36.90 -0.70 -15.19
N PRO A 342 38.11 -0.64 -15.77
CA PRO A 342 38.42 0.28 -16.85
C PRO A 342 37.47 0.11 -18.05
N GLU A 343 37.18 1.20 -18.77
CA GLU A 343 36.20 1.19 -19.87
C GLU A 343 36.50 0.16 -20.97
N HIS A 344 37.77 -0.04 -21.32
CA HIS A 344 38.16 -1.07 -22.31
C HIS A 344 37.88 -2.49 -21.81
N VAL A 345 37.91 -2.74 -20.49
CA VAL A 345 37.56 -4.03 -19.89
C VAL A 345 36.04 -4.19 -19.82
N LYS A 346 35.30 -3.12 -19.50
CA LYS A 346 33.82 -3.11 -19.50
C LYS A 346 33.25 -3.50 -20.86
N GLN A 347 33.83 -3.02 -21.96
CA GLN A 347 33.39 -3.35 -23.32
C GLN A 347 33.47 -4.85 -23.66
N LEU A 348 34.31 -5.63 -22.98
CA LEU A 348 34.44 -7.06 -23.24
C LEU A 348 33.20 -7.87 -22.81
N LEU A 349 32.43 -7.36 -21.84
CA LEU A 349 31.22 -8.04 -21.33
C LEU A 349 29.96 -7.17 -21.41
N SER A 350 30.03 -5.97 -21.99
CA SER A 350 28.88 -5.06 -22.08
C SER A 350 27.72 -5.69 -22.82
N ASP A 351 27.98 -6.30 -23.98
CA ASP A 351 26.94 -6.82 -24.87
C ASP A 351 26.21 -8.03 -24.27
N VAL A 352 26.95 -8.91 -23.60
CA VAL A 352 26.38 -10.10 -22.95
C VAL A 352 25.67 -9.74 -21.64
N CYS A 353 26.22 -8.81 -20.85
CA CYS A 353 25.57 -8.34 -19.62
C CYS A 353 24.28 -7.55 -19.91
N THR A 354 24.31 -6.63 -20.89
CA THR A 354 23.11 -5.87 -21.29
C THR A 354 22.03 -6.80 -21.85
N ARG A 355 22.39 -7.77 -22.71
CA ARG A 355 21.47 -8.80 -23.20
C ARG A 355 20.87 -9.62 -22.06
N LEU A 356 21.67 -10.10 -21.11
CA LEU A 356 21.17 -10.86 -19.97
C LEU A 356 20.23 -10.01 -19.09
N SER A 357 20.57 -8.74 -18.84
CA SER A 357 19.71 -7.83 -18.07
C SER A 357 18.34 -7.62 -18.72
N ALA A 358 18.32 -7.43 -20.06
CA ALA A 358 17.09 -7.30 -20.82
C ALA A 358 16.23 -8.57 -20.78
N GLN A 359 16.86 -9.75 -20.79
CA GLN A 359 16.13 -11.01 -20.64
C GLN A 359 15.56 -11.18 -19.23
N CYS A 360 16.33 -10.85 -18.19
CA CYS A 360 15.84 -10.81 -16.80
C CYS A 360 14.63 -9.88 -16.66
N ALA A 361 14.70 -8.67 -17.22
CA ALA A 361 13.61 -7.72 -17.19
C ALA A 361 12.39 -8.20 -17.99
N ARG A 362 12.62 -8.84 -19.15
CA ARG A 362 11.55 -9.46 -19.95
C ARG A 362 10.81 -10.55 -19.19
N VAL A 363 11.52 -11.46 -18.51
CA VAL A 363 10.91 -12.52 -17.69
C VAL A 363 10.04 -11.91 -16.58
N LEU A 364 10.55 -10.91 -15.86
CA LEU A 364 9.77 -10.23 -14.81
C LEU A 364 8.55 -9.48 -15.36
N LYS A 365 8.67 -8.84 -16.53
CA LYS A 365 7.56 -8.15 -17.21
C LYS A 365 6.49 -9.14 -17.68
N GLU A 366 6.89 -10.30 -18.19
CA GLU A 366 5.94 -11.33 -18.62
C GLU A 366 5.29 -12.06 -17.43
N ALA A 367 6.06 -12.30 -16.36
CA ALA A 367 5.52 -12.77 -15.09
C ALA A 367 4.49 -11.78 -14.50
N SER A 368 4.81 -10.48 -14.57
CA SER A 368 3.90 -9.39 -14.19
C SER A 368 2.61 -9.43 -15.01
N ARG A 369 2.73 -9.57 -16.32
CA ARG A 369 1.60 -9.65 -17.25
C ARG A 369 0.71 -10.85 -16.94
N SER A 370 1.29 -12.05 -16.80
CA SER A 370 0.62 -13.29 -16.41
C SER A 370 -0.19 -13.12 -15.12
N VAL A 371 0.40 -12.53 -14.09
CA VAL A 371 -0.31 -12.22 -12.84
C VAL A 371 -1.41 -11.20 -13.09
N ALA A 372 -1.14 -10.07 -13.75
CA ALA A 372 -2.11 -9.00 -13.98
C ALA A 372 -3.37 -9.46 -14.75
N THR A 373 -3.20 -10.35 -15.72
CA THR A 373 -4.30 -10.93 -16.49
C THR A 373 -4.95 -12.12 -15.79
N LEU A 374 -4.26 -12.75 -14.83
CA LEU A 374 -4.62 -14.03 -14.20
C LEU A 374 -4.71 -15.15 -15.25
N THR A 375 -3.75 -15.18 -16.18
CA THR A 375 -3.66 -16.15 -17.27
C THR A 375 -2.28 -16.79 -17.31
N VAL A 376 -2.20 -18.08 -17.62
CA VAL A 376 -0.92 -18.75 -17.87
C VAL A 376 -0.32 -18.18 -19.16
N SER A 377 0.99 -17.86 -19.17
CA SER A 377 1.66 -17.29 -20.33
C SER A 377 2.72 -18.24 -20.88
N ARG A 378 2.57 -18.64 -22.15
CA ARG A 378 3.61 -19.38 -22.88
C ARG A 378 4.83 -18.50 -23.18
N GLU A 379 4.62 -17.18 -23.25
CA GLU A 379 5.70 -16.21 -23.46
C GLU A 379 6.64 -16.16 -22.24
N LEU A 380 6.14 -16.44 -21.03
CA LEU A 380 6.94 -16.51 -19.81
C LEU A 380 7.95 -17.67 -19.88
N ASP A 381 7.50 -18.87 -20.25
CA ASP A 381 8.35 -20.05 -20.37
C ASP A 381 9.45 -19.83 -21.42
N LEU A 382 9.08 -19.23 -22.56
CA LEU A 382 10.03 -18.88 -23.62
C LEU A 382 11.07 -17.86 -23.14
N ALA A 383 10.63 -16.78 -22.47
CA ALA A 383 11.53 -15.78 -21.93
C ALA A 383 12.47 -16.37 -20.87
N ALA A 384 12.00 -17.31 -20.03
CA ALA A 384 12.83 -17.98 -19.04
C ALA A 384 13.91 -18.86 -19.70
N ALA A 385 13.57 -19.58 -20.78
CA ALA A 385 14.54 -20.37 -21.54
C ALA A 385 15.59 -19.49 -22.24
N GLU A 386 15.19 -18.33 -22.80
CA GLU A 386 16.11 -17.35 -23.37
C GLU A 386 17.04 -16.73 -22.32
N MET A 387 16.53 -16.42 -21.13
CA MET A 387 17.34 -15.98 -20.00
C MET A 387 18.39 -17.02 -19.62
N GLY A 388 18.00 -18.30 -19.49
CA GLY A 388 18.93 -19.40 -19.22
C GLY A 388 20.02 -19.56 -20.29
N THR A 389 19.67 -19.30 -21.56
CA THR A 389 20.64 -19.27 -22.67
C THR A 389 21.63 -18.12 -22.52
N ALA A 390 21.15 -16.91 -22.20
CA ALA A 390 21.99 -15.74 -21.99
C ALA A 390 22.94 -15.89 -20.77
N VAL A 391 22.49 -16.58 -19.71
CA VAL A 391 23.35 -16.94 -18.56
C VAL A 391 24.49 -17.86 -19.01
N HIS A 392 24.20 -18.84 -19.89
CA HIS A 392 25.23 -19.74 -20.41
C HIS A 392 26.27 -19.00 -21.27
N GLU A 393 25.82 -18.08 -22.12
CA GLU A 393 26.72 -17.21 -22.91
C GLU A 393 27.63 -16.38 -22.00
N LEU A 394 27.08 -15.75 -20.95
CA LEU A 394 27.86 -14.98 -19.99
C LEU A 394 28.94 -15.83 -19.31
N HIS A 395 28.62 -17.09 -18.96
CA HIS A 395 29.60 -18.00 -18.38
C HIS A 395 30.72 -18.39 -19.35
N CYS A 396 30.42 -18.52 -20.65
CA CYS A 396 31.44 -18.73 -21.68
C CYS A 396 32.37 -17.52 -21.78
N ASP A 397 31.81 -16.31 -21.91
CA ASP A 397 32.59 -15.09 -22.06
C ASP A 397 33.43 -14.78 -20.80
N LEU A 398 32.90 -15.03 -19.61
CA LEU A 398 33.64 -14.91 -18.35
C LEU A 398 34.83 -15.87 -18.26
N ARG A 399 34.69 -17.09 -18.80
CA ARG A 399 35.77 -18.08 -18.85
C ARG A 399 36.86 -17.67 -19.84
N ASP A 400 36.48 -17.00 -20.92
CA ASP A 400 37.40 -16.57 -21.98
C ASP A 400 38.05 -15.21 -21.68
N LEU A 401 37.48 -14.43 -20.75
CA LEU A 401 37.95 -13.10 -20.34
C LEU A 401 39.45 -13.01 -19.99
N PRO A 402 40.05 -13.95 -19.21
CA PRO A 402 41.49 -13.90 -18.90
C PRO A 402 42.39 -13.97 -20.14
N PHE A 403 41.95 -14.70 -21.18
CA PHE A 403 42.70 -14.83 -22.43
C PHE A 403 42.56 -13.58 -23.30
N SER A 404 41.39 -12.94 -23.30
CA SER A 404 41.16 -11.66 -23.97
C SER A 404 42.00 -10.54 -23.36
N LEU A 405 42.07 -10.47 -22.03
CA LEU A 405 42.92 -9.51 -21.31
C LEU A 405 44.41 -9.70 -21.59
N ALA A 406 44.87 -10.94 -21.76
CA ALA A 406 46.26 -11.24 -22.09
C ALA A 406 46.66 -10.89 -23.54
N ARG A 407 45.68 -10.60 -24.42
CA ARG A 407 45.90 -10.35 -25.85
C ARG A 407 45.92 -8.85 -26.21
N GLU A 408 45.32 -8.01 -25.37
CA GLU A 408 45.30 -6.56 -25.53
C GLU A 408 46.66 -5.94 -25.11
N PRO A 409 47.24 -5.02 -25.90
CA PRO A 409 48.55 -4.41 -25.63
C PRO A 409 48.53 -3.33 -24.52
N GLY A 410 47.73 -3.51 -23.47
CA GLY A 410 47.57 -2.58 -22.35
C GLY A 410 47.77 -3.23 -20.97
N GLU A 411 48.14 -2.44 -19.96
CA GLU A 411 48.41 -2.84 -18.56
C GLU A 411 47.17 -3.36 -17.78
N ALA A 412 46.14 -3.89 -18.44
CA ALA A 412 44.94 -4.36 -17.77
C ALA A 412 45.23 -5.69 -17.04
N SER A 413 45.32 -5.64 -15.72
CA SER A 413 45.55 -6.82 -14.89
C SER A 413 44.24 -7.54 -14.57
N LEU A 414 44.32 -8.80 -14.15
CA LEU A 414 43.16 -9.52 -13.61
C LEU A 414 42.51 -8.82 -12.40
N ILE A 415 43.26 -7.98 -11.69
CA ILE A 415 42.77 -7.19 -10.55
C ILE A 415 41.80 -6.12 -11.05
N ASP A 416 42.10 -5.48 -12.18
CA ASP A 416 41.26 -4.43 -12.79
C ASP A 416 39.94 -4.98 -13.34
N ALA A 417 39.89 -6.29 -13.63
CA ALA A 417 38.68 -7.00 -14.05
C ALA A 417 37.79 -7.48 -12.89
N MET A 418 38.27 -7.46 -11.64
CA MET A 418 37.50 -7.96 -10.47
C MET A 418 36.11 -7.29 -10.30
N PRO A 419 35.96 -5.97 -10.49
CA PRO A 419 34.63 -5.34 -10.43
C PRO A 419 33.68 -5.87 -11.51
N LEU A 420 34.20 -6.18 -12.70
CA LEU A 420 33.42 -6.73 -13.80
C LEU A 420 33.01 -8.20 -13.56
N PHE A 421 33.89 -9.01 -12.96
CA PHE A 421 33.54 -10.35 -12.48
C PHE A 421 32.44 -10.31 -11.41
N THR A 422 32.54 -9.34 -10.48
CA THR A 422 31.54 -9.16 -9.41
C THR A 422 30.18 -8.80 -10.00
N MET A 423 30.17 -7.84 -10.94
CA MET A 423 29.00 -7.45 -11.71
C MET A 423 28.36 -8.67 -12.41
N ALA A 424 29.13 -9.39 -13.23
CA ALA A 424 28.61 -10.54 -13.96
C ALA A 424 28.07 -11.66 -13.04
N SER A 425 28.76 -11.94 -11.93
CA SER A 425 28.31 -12.89 -10.90
C SER A 425 26.99 -12.47 -10.25
N LEU A 426 26.82 -11.19 -9.93
CA LEU A 426 25.56 -10.65 -9.41
C LEU A 426 24.42 -10.78 -10.42
N LEU A 427 24.69 -10.62 -11.72
CA LEU A 427 23.68 -10.77 -12.77
C LEU A 427 23.24 -12.22 -12.94
N THR A 428 24.18 -13.17 -12.87
CA THR A 428 23.87 -14.60 -12.81
C THR A 428 23.02 -14.94 -11.57
N GLU A 429 23.39 -14.41 -10.41
CA GLU A 429 22.63 -14.61 -9.17
C GLU A 429 21.22 -14.02 -9.28
N ILE A 430 21.06 -12.81 -9.84
CA ILE A 430 19.76 -12.19 -10.12
C ILE A 430 18.91 -13.10 -11.01
N SER A 431 19.50 -13.67 -12.06
CA SER A 431 18.82 -14.58 -12.99
C SER A 431 18.26 -15.80 -12.24
N ALA A 432 19.06 -16.41 -11.36
CA ALA A 432 18.61 -17.52 -10.51
C ALA A 432 17.51 -17.11 -9.52
N ARG A 433 17.54 -15.88 -8.99
CA ARG A 433 16.45 -15.36 -8.14
C ARG A 433 15.17 -15.08 -8.93
N ILE A 434 15.26 -14.74 -10.20
CA ILE A 434 14.09 -14.56 -11.08
C ILE A 434 13.44 -15.90 -11.39
N GLU A 435 14.19 -16.99 -11.57
CA GLU A 435 13.61 -18.34 -11.71
C GLU A 435 12.73 -18.70 -10.49
N ALA A 436 13.17 -18.36 -9.27
CA ALA A 436 12.35 -18.54 -8.07
C ALA A 436 11.09 -17.65 -8.04
N VAL A 437 11.12 -16.48 -8.72
CA VAL A 437 9.92 -15.65 -8.92
C VAL A 437 8.96 -16.34 -9.89
N VAL A 438 9.46 -16.90 -10.99
CA VAL A 438 8.66 -17.67 -11.97
C VAL A 438 8.00 -18.87 -11.30
N GLU A 439 8.75 -19.67 -10.53
CA GLU A 439 8.19 -20.82 -9.78
C GLU A 439 7.08 -20.39 -8.80
N ALA A 440 7.24 -19.24 -8.14
CA ALA A 440 6.22 -18.69 -7.27
C ALA A 440 4.97 -18.21 -8.05
N VAL A 441 5.15 -17.70 -9.27
CA VAL A 441 4.04 -17.35 -10.18
C VAL A 441 3.33 -18.60 -10.67
N ASP A 442 4.02 -19.68 -11.04
CA ASP A 442 3.41 -20.94 -11.47
C ASP A 442 2.65 -21.62 -10.33
N THR A 443 3.20 -21.58 -9.12
CA THR A 443 2.52 -22.02 -7.91
C THR A 443 1.27 -21.17 -7.63
N MET A 444 1.33 -19.86 -7.89
CA MET A 444 0.16 -19.00 -7.77
C MET A 444 -0.88 -19.33 -8.84
N ALA A 445 -0.46 -19.51 -10.09
CA ALA A 445 -1.30 -19.78 -11.24
C ALA A 445 -2.08 -21.09 -11.08
N SER A 446 -1.39 -22.15 -10.67
CA SER A 446 -1.99 -23.46 -10.38
C SER A 446 -3.01 -23.41 -9.24
N VAL A 447 -2.68 -22.76 -8.12
CA VAL A 447 -3.57 -22.70 -6.94
C VAL A 447 -4.74 -21.73 -7.15
N ALA A 448 -4.54 -20.65 -7.91
CA ALA A 448 -5.58 -19.66 -8.21
C ALA A 448 -6.44 -20.04 -9.42
N GLY A 449 -6.07 -21.07 -10.18
CA GLY A 449 -6.77 -21.51 -11.39
C GLY A 449 -6.72 -20.46 -12.49
N PHE A 450 -5.51 -19.99 -12.82
CA PHE A 450 -5.32 -19.04 -13.93
C PHE A 450 -5.90 -19.63 -15.22
N LYS A 451 -6.53 -18.77 -16.03
CA LYS A 451 -7.08 -19.22 -17.29
C LYS A 451 -5.94 -19.58 -18.23
N GLN A 452 -6.11 -20.67 -18.98
CA GLN A 452 -5.24 -20.93 -20.11
C GLN A 452 -5.54 -19.92 -21.21
N PRO A 453 -4.55 -19.56 -22.05
CA PRO A 453 -4.82 -18.77 -23.24
C PRO A 453 -5.89 -19.52 -24.05
N GLU A 454 -6.99 -18.85 -24.37
CA GLU A 454 -7.98 -19.41 -25.30
C GLU A 454 -7.25 -19.53 -26.65
N ASP A 455 -7.09 -20.76 -27.17
CA ASP A 455 -6.74 -21.00 -28.57
C ASP A 455 -7.93 -20.51 -29.43
N ASP A 456 -8.02 -19.20 -29.61
CA ASP A 456 -9.12 -18.52 -30.30
C ASP A 456 -9.12 -18.77 -31.83
N ASP A 457 -8.14 -19.51 -32.36
CA ASP A 457 -8.02 -19.77 -33.80
C ASP A 457 -8.41 -21.20 -34.25
N GLU A 458 -8.51 -22.21 -33.38
CA GLU A 458 -8.83 -23.58 -33.84
C GLU A 458 -10.32 -23.94 -33.72
N LYS A 459 -11.09 -23.30 -32.83
CA LYS A 459 -12.51 -23.65 -32.64
C LYS A 459 -13.46 -23.06 -33.69
N LYS A 460 -13.02 -22.12 -34.52
CA LYS A 460 -13.82 -21.60 -35.64
C LYS A 460 -13.70 -22.46 -36.92
N GLY A 461 -12.59 -23.17 -37.12
CA GLY A 461 -12.40 -24.03 -38.30
C GLY A 461 -13.21 -25.33 -38.26
N ASP A 462 -13.27 -25.98 -37.10
CA ASP A 462 -13.90 -27.29 -36.95
C ASP A 462 -15.44 -27.25 -36.91
N ALA A 463 -16.01 -26.12 -36.47
CA ALA A 463 -17.47 -25.92 -36.51
C ALA A 463 -17.98 -25.65 -37.93
N GLU A 464 -17.16 -25.09 -38.82
CA GLU A 464 -17.56 -24.74 -40.19
C GLU A 464 -17.33 -25.91 -41.18
N LEU A 465 -16.38 -26.81 -40.91
CA LEU A 465 -16.13 -28.01 -41.72
C LEU A 465 -17.13 -29.15 -41.44
N LYS A 466 -17.72 -29.23 -40.23
CA LYS A 466 -18.74 -30.23 -39.91
C LYS A 466 -20.14 -29.91 -40.45
N LEU A 467 -20.42 -28.67 -40.86
CA LEU A 467 -21.74 -28.27 -41.37
C LEU A 467 -21.89 -28.44 -42.90
N LYS A 468 -20.82 -28.74 -43.65
CA LYS A 468 -20.83 -28.76 -45.11
C LYS A 468 -20.78 -30.12 -45.79
N VAL A 469 -20.87 -31.24 -45.04
CA VAL A 469 -20.91 -32.58 -45.65
C VAL A 469 -22.15 -33.36 -45.20
N HIS A 470 -23.26 -33.08 -45.87
CA HIS A 470 -24.35 -34.05 -46.03
C HIS A 470 -24.68 -34.19 -47.52
N PRO A 471 -24.54 -35.39 -48.11
CA PRO A 471 -25.04 -35.64 -49.44
C PRO A 471 -26.54 -35.97 -49.39
N VAL A 472 -27.26 -35.42 -50.36
CA VAL A 472 -28.66 -35.69 -50.65
C VAL A 472 -28.77 -37.01 -51.43
N ASN A 473 -29.60 -37.95 -50.98
CA ASN A 473 -30.57 -38.66 -51.84
C ASN A 473 -31.58 -39.54 -51.07
N GLU A 474 -32.77 -39.62 -51.69
CA GLU A 474 -34.07 -40.29 -51.44
C GLU A 474 -34.00 -41.77 -50.95
N SER A 475 -35.04 -42.44 -50.42
CA SER A 475 -36.49 -42.49 -50.77
C SER A 475 -37.34 -43.23 -49.71
N ASP A 476 -38.62 -42.83 -49.59
CA ASP A 476 -39.88 -43.55 -49.25
C ASP A 476 -39.92 -44.85 -48.41
N SER A 477 -40.80 -44.87 -47.38
CA SER A 477 -42.07 -45.64 -47.40
C SER A 477 -42.74 -45.75 -46.01
N ASP A 478 -44.00 -45.28 -45.95
CA ASP A 478 -45.22 -45.82 -45.32
C ASP A 478 -45.37 -46.29 -43.85
N GLU A 479 -46.51 -45.80 -43.33
CA GLU A 479 -47.49 -46.31 -42.35
C GLU A 479 -47.42 -46.00 -40.83
N PRO A 480 -48.56 -45.58 -40.23
CA PRO A 480 -48.71 -45.31 -38.80
C PRO A 480 -49.53 -46.39 -38.06
N THR A 481 -49.28 -46.57 -36.76
CA THR A 481 -50.28 -47.19 -35.86
C THR A 481 -50.29 -46.55 -34.48
N GLU A 482 -51.47 -46.06 -34.11
CA GLU A 482 -51.94 -45.81 -32.74
C GLU A 482 -51.79 -47.05 -31.85
N ASN A 483 -51.47 -46.87 -30.55
CA ASN A 483 -52.34 -47.32 -29.46
C ASN A 483 -51.88 -46.82 -28.08
N ASN A 484 -52.65 -45.89 -27.54
CA ASN A 484 -53.41 -45.97 -26.29
C ASN A 484 -52.87 -46.73 -25.04
N ARG A 485 -53.21 -46.11 -23.89
CA ARG A 485 -53.50 -46.68 -22.55
C ARG A 485 -52.38 -46.85 -21.50
N SER A 486 -52.35 -45.85 -20.61
CA SER A 486 -52.87 -45.87 -19.23
C SER A 486 -52.29 -46.80 -18.14
N LYS A 487 -52.23 -46.22 -16.94
CA LYS A 487 -52.17 -46.77 -15.57
C LYS A 487 -50.79 -47.20 -15.09
N ALA A 488 -50.42 -47.08 -13.81
CA ALA A 488 -50.93 -46.39 -12.62
C ALA A 488 -49.94 -46.75 -11.49
N THR A 489 -49.97 -45.97 -10.39
CA THR A 489 -49.58 -46.37 -9.01
C THR A 489 -48.07 -46.63 -8.78
N VAL A 490 -47.38 -46.11 -7.77
CA VAL A 490 -47.69 -45.47 -6.47
C VAL A 490 -46.73 -44.31 -6.27
#